data_AF-A0A7W4YWG4-F1
#
_entry.id   AF-A0A7W4YWG4-F1
#
_cell.length_a   1.000
_cell.length_b   1.000
_cell.length_c   1.000
_cell.angle_alpha   90.00
_cell.angle_beta   90.00
_cell.angle_gamma   90.00
#
_symmetry.space_group_name_H-M   'P 1'
#
loop_
_entity.id
_entity.type
_entity.pdbx_description
1 polymer ?
#
loop_
_entity_poly.entity_id
_entity_poly.type
_entity_poly.pdbx_seq_one_letter_code
_entity_poly.pdbx_strand_id
1 'polypeptide(L)'
;MSQATAYEQLMLELVNRERAKTGAQPLAFNGNLNDSADQHSNWMIATDVFNHTGLGGSSPHQRMINAGYSFTGSWTSGENIAWASLRGPAGLQDEVELLHANLMKSPGHKANILNGSFQEIGIGFQTGGYQTWDAAFVTQNFARSGSKVFLTGVTMDDKDGDRFYDIGEGLGSLTVTAVSATGAKYTTTTGSAGGYNLALDSGTYKVTFSGGGYSSVTKQVSVGSSNVKLDLIDPARGTSGNNTIYGTAAANTIKGLGGNDTLYGRAGNDKLYGGTGRDFLAGESGNDLLSGGTGADTFRFTGKWGADKITDFTNGVDRIDLRGNDLSFRELSITRGNGDSDGKVDDVIVKADGQSIALLNVKLSLIGASDFLF
;
A
#
# COMPACT_ATOMS: atom_id res chain seq x y z
N MET A 1 14.76 -21.90 5.47
CA MET A 1 14.49 -20.49 5.82
C MET A 1 13.02 -20.39 6.11
N SER A 2 12.64 -19.73 7.20
CA SER A 2 11.23 -19.46 7.51
C SER A 2 10.55 -18.67 6.38
N GLN A 3 9.25 -18.84 6.29
CA GLN A 3 8.36 -18.00 5.51
C GLN A 3 7.56 -17.14 6.49
N ALA A 4 7.12 -15.96 6.05
CA ALA A 4 6.29 -15.09 6.87
C ALA A 4 5.02 -15.82 7.32
N THR A 5 4.70 -15.72 8.61
CA THR A 5 3.36 -15.98 9.12
C THR A 5 2.38 -14.92 8.58
N ALA A 6 1.07 -15.12 8.75
CA ALA A 6 0.09 -14.13 8.31
C ALA A 6 0.27 -12.76 9.00
N TYR A 7 0.62 -12.73 10.28
CA TYR A 7 0.86 -11.49 11.02
C TYR A 7 2.13 -10.76 10.56
N GLU A 8 3.19 -11.52 10.26
CA GLU A 8 4.44 -10.98 9.73
C GLU A 8 4.27 -10.46 8.30
N GLN A 9 3.47 -11.16 7.49
CA GLN A 9 3.10 -10.70 6.16
C GLN A 9 2.30 -9.39 6.24
N LEU A 10 1.31 -9.29 7.12
CA LEU A 10 0.58 -8.04 7.35
C LEU A 10 1.53 -6.90 7.75
N MET A 11 2.45 -7.14 8.70
CA MET A 11 3.45 -6.14 9.08
C MET A 11 4.36 -5.73 7.89
N LEU A 12 4.75 -6.68 7.04
CA LEU A 12 5.52 -6.39 5.82
C LEU A 12 4.74 -5.49 4.86
N GLU A 13 3.46 -5.78 4.66
CA GLU A 13 2.59 -4.99 3.79
C GLU A 13 2.38 -3.58 4.34
N LEU A 14 2.21 -3.42 5.66
CA LEU A 14 2.17 -2.11 6.31
C LEU A 14 3.49 -1.33 6.11
N VAL A 15 4.64 -1.99 6.31
CA VAL A 15 5.96 -1.39 6.08
C VAL A 15 6.14 -0.96 4.63
N ASN A 16 5.81 -1.83 3.67
CA ASN A 16 5.95 -1.52 2.25
C ASN A 16 4.97 -0.44 1.79
N ARG A 17 3.78 -0.37 2.38
CA ARG A 17 2.82 0.73 2.17
C ARG A 17 3.41 2.07 2.60
N GLU A 18 4.06 2.16 3.76
CA GLU A 18 4.73 3.40 4.20
C GLU A 18 5.91 3.77 3.30
N ARG A 19 6.69 2.79 2.84
CA ARG A 19 7.82 3.01 1.94
C ARG A 19 7.38 3.52 0.57
N ALA A 20 6.27 2.98 0.05
CA ALA A 20 5.67 3.44 -1.20
C ALA A 20 5.30 4.93 -1.15
N LYS A 21 4.75 5.41 -0.01
CA LYS A 21 4.42 6.83 0.20
C LYS A 21 5.63 7.77 0.09
N THR A 22 6.85 7.28 0.32
CA THR A 22 8.07 8.10 0.27
C THR A 22 8.96 7.78 -0.93
N GLY A 23 8.52 6.92 -1.86
CA GLY A 23 9.33 6.45 -2.98
C GLY A 23 10.50 5.55 -2.58
N ALA A 24 10.51 5.03 -1.36
CA ALA A 24 11.50 4.04 -0.94
C ALA A 24 11.14 2.68 -1.56
N GLN A 25 12.15 1.95 -2.07
CA GLN A 25 11.93 0.63 -2.68
C GLN A 25 11.28 -0.34 -1.68
N PRO A 26 10.38 -1.25 -2.09
CA PRO A 26 9.81 -2.27 -1.20
C PRO A 26 10.91 -3.18 -0.65
N LEU A 27 10.69 -3.71 0.55
CA LEU A 27 11.54 -4.72 1.18
C LEU A 27 11.04 -6.11 0.80
N ALA A 28 11.98 -6.98 0.44
CA ALA A 28 11.72 -8.40 0.28
C ALA A 28 11.85 -9.13 1.63
N PHE A 29 10.95 -10.07 1.90
CA PHE A 29 11.06 -10.90 3.08
C PHE A 29 12.30 -11.80 3.00
N ASN A 30 13.05 -11.93 4.10
CA ASN A 30 14.19 -12.84 4.21
C ASN A 30 14.07 -13.71 5.47
N GLY A 31 13.97 -15.02 5.28
CA GLY A 31 13.77 -15.96 6.39
C GLY A 31 14.93 -16.03 7.38
N ASN A 32 16.18 -15.76 6.99
CA ASN A 32 17.29 -15.74 7.97
C ASN A 32 17.20 -14.49 8.87
N LEU A 33 16.83 -13.34 8.29
CA LEU A 33 16.56 -12.13 9.10
C LEU A 33 15.35 -12.37 10.02
N ASN A 34 14.35 -13.12 9.55
CA ASN A 34 13.17 -13.47 10.32
C ASN A 34 13.50 -14.38 11.49
N ASP A 35 14.24 -15.46 11.24
CA ASP A 35 14.69 -16.40 12.27
C ASP A 35 15.48 -15.67 13.37
N SER A 36 16.33 -14.70 12.99
CA SER A 36 17.02 -13.81 13.93
C SER A 36 16.06 -12.92 14.73
N ALA A 37 15.03 -12.38 14.09
CA ALA A 37 14.03 -11.52 14.71
C ALA A 37 13.14 -12.30 15.69
N ASP A 38 12.68 -13.48 15.30
CA ASP A 38 11.89 -14.40 16.12
C ASP A 38 12.63 -14.82 17.38
N GLN A 39 13.90 -15.22 17.22
CA GLN A 39 14.74 -15.60 18.35
C GLN A 39 14.93 -14.42 19.32
N HIS A 40 15.05 -13.19 18.80
CA HIS A 40 15.22 -12.02 19.66
C HIS A 40 13.93 -11.65 20.40
N SER A 41 12.78 -11.66 19.72
CA SER A 41 11.47 -11.44 20.34
C SER A 41 11.18 -12.49 21.42
N ASN A 42 11.42 -13.77 21.13
CA ASN A 42 11.26 -14.85 22.11
C ASN A 42 12.22 -14.72 23.31
N TRP A 43 13.46 -14.30 23.09
CA TRP A 43 14.42 -14.04 24.16
C TRP A 43 13.98 -12.88 25.06
N MET A 44 13.50 -11.78 24.48
CA MET A 44 12.99 -10.62 25.24
C MET A 44 11.83 -11.01 26.15
N ILE A 45 10.86 -11.78 25.61
CA ILE A 45 9.73 -12.34 26.36
C ILE A 45 10.24 -13.27 27.48
N ALA A 46 11.08 -14.25 27.14
CA ALA A 46 11.53 -15.27 28.10
C ALA A 46 12.41 -14.73 29.24
N THR A 47 13.07 -13.60 29.02
CA THR A 47 13.99 -12.99 30.01
C THR A 47 13.44 -11.73 30.68
N ASP A 48 12.22 -11.33 30.33
CA ASP A 48 11.58 -10.09 30.82
C ASP A 48 12.45 -8.84 30.60
N VAL A 49 13.08 -8.75 29.43
CA VAL A 49 13.98 -7.66 29.02
C VAL A 49 13.52 -7.07 27.68
N PHE A 50 13.63 -5.74 27.54
CA PHE A 50 13.41 -5.05 26.27
C PHE A 50 14.67 -4.26 25.86
N ASN A 51 15.50 -4.83 24.98
CA ASN A 51 16.80 -4.27 24.61
C ASN A 51 17.30 -4.82 23.27
N HIS A 52 17.89 -3.98 22.42
CA HIS A 52 18.56 -4.39 21.19
C HIS A 52 19.75 -5.34 21.39
N THR A 53 20.39 -5.29 22.58
CA THR A 53 21.47 -6.18 22.96
C THR A 53 20.88 -7.46 23.53
N GLY A 54 21.04 -8.56 22.78
CA GLY A 54 20.39 -9.84 23.05
C GLY A 54 21.22 -10.78 23.92
N LEU A 55 20.84 -12.06 23.88
CA LEU A 55 21.50 -13.15 24.61
C LEU A 55 23.03 -13.07 24.49
N GLY A 56 23.72 -13.14 25.64
CA GLY A 56 25.18 -13.11 25.71
C GLY A 56 25.81 -11.78 25.28
N GLY A 57 25.06 -10.69 25.23
CA GLY A 57 25.56 -9.39 24.75
C GLY A 57 25.58 -9.26 23.22
N SER A 58 24.85 -10.13 22.51
CA SER A 58 24.85 -10.14 21.05
C SER A 58 24.23 -8.87 20.45
N SER A 59 24.89 -8.28 19.47
CA SER A 59 24.31 -7.21 18.65
C SER A 59 23.29 -7.78 17.65
N PRO A 60 22.38 -6.95 17.11
CA PRO A 60 21.44 -7.38 16.06
C PRO A 60 22.17 -7.98 14.85
N HIS A 61 23.28 -7.35 14.44
CA HIS A 61 24.13 -7.83 13.35
C HIS A 61 24.68 -9.24 13.62
N GLN A 62 25.16 -9.52 14.83
CA GLN A 62 25.66 -10.86 15.20
C GLN A 62 24.53 -11.90 15.17
N ARG A 63 23.32 -11.54 15.63
CA ARG A 63 22.16 -12.43 15.59
C ARG A 63 21.75 -12.78 14.15
N MET A 64 21.76 -11.79 13.25
CA MET A 64 21.47 -12.01 11.83
C MET A 64 22.49 -12.98 11.19
N ILE A 65 23.79 -12.83 11.49
CA ILE A 65 24.83 -13.77 11.03
C ILE A 65 24.60 -15.17 11.60
N ASN A 66 24.30 -15.28 12.90
CA ASN A 66 24.06 -16.56 13.56
C ASN A 66 22.83 -17.29 13.00
N ALA A 67 21.82 -16.54 12.53
CA ALA A 67 20.67 -17.07 11.81
C ALA A 67 20.96 -17.39 10.33
N GLY A 68 22.20 -17.21 9.87
CA GLY A 68 22.66 -17.59 8.53
C GLY A 68 22.55 -16.49 7.48
N TYR A 69 22.23 -15.25 7.85
CA TYR A 69 22.25 -14.13 6.90
C TYR A 69 23.71 -13.75 6.56
N SER A 70 24.01 -13.65 5.27
CA SER A 70 25.38 -13.40 4.80
C SER A 70 25.52 -11.95 4.34
N PHE A 71 26.31 -11.17 5.09
CA PHE A 71 26.69 -9.81 4.72
C PHE A 71 27.90 -9.85 3.79
N THR A 72 27.69 -9.56 2.51
CA THR A 72 28.72 -9.61 1.47
C THR A 72 28.71 -8.33 0.63
N GLY A 73 29.87 -7.97 0.07
CA GLY A 73 30.01 -6.74 -0.70
C GLY A 73 29.68 -5.49 0.12
N SER A 74 28.98 -4.53 -0.50
CA SER A 74 28.44 -3.38 0.22
C SER A 74 27.17 -3.79 0.96
N TRP A 75 27.11 -3.51 2.26
CA TRP A 75 26.00 -3.91 3.10
C TRP A 75 25.62 -2.82 4.11
N THR A 76 24.40 -2.91 4.63
CA THR A 76 23.92 -2.13 5.77
C THR A 76 22.86 -2.95 6.51
N SER A 77 22.64 -2.68 7.79
CA SER A 77 21.62 -3.34 8.60
C SER A 77 21.01 -2.39 9.62
N GLY A 78 19.80 -2.67 10.07
CA GLY A 78 19.13 -1.95 11.14
C GLY A 78 18.19 -2.87 11.90
N GLU A 79 17.81 -2.46 13.11
CA GLU A 79 16.81 -3.17 13.91
C GLU A 79 15.81 -2.17 14.51
N ASN A 80 14.53 -2.52 14.47
CA ASN A 80 13.51 -1.94 15.33
C ASN A 80 12.97 -3.01 16.27
N ILE A 81 12.66 -2.63 17.50
CA ILE A 81 11.90 -3.46 18.45
C ILE A 81 10.74 -2.65 19.02
N ALA A 82 9.60 -3.30 19.22
CA ALA A 82 8.46 -2.72 19.91
C ALA A 82 7.65 -3.81 20.62
N TRP A 83 6.92 -3.41 21.65
CA TRP A 83 5.94 -4.26 22.30
C TRP A 83 4.70 -3.46 22.70
N ALA A 84 3.58 -4.16 22.89
CA ALA A 84 2.34 -3.61 23.40
C ALA A 84 1.57 -4.68 24.18
N SER A 85 0.81 -4.29 25.19
CA SER A 85 -0.12 -5.19 25.89
C SER A 85 -1.22 -5.69 24.94
N LEU A 86 -1.57 -6.97 25.02
CA LEU A 86 -2.68 -7.55 24.27
C LEU A 86 -4.02 -6.94 24.70
N ARG A 87 -4.88 -6.59 23.74
CA ARG A 87 -6.17 -5.91 24.02
C ARG A 87 -7.41 -6.79 23.93
N GLY A 88 -7.30 -8.04 23.49
CA GLY A 88 -8.44 -8.95 23.46
C GLY A 88 -8.12 -10.34 22.93
N PRO A 89 -9.04 -11.30 23.07
CA PRO A 89 -8.79 -12.70 22.74
C PRO A 89 -9.01 -13.06 21.25
N ALA A 90 -9.43 -12.12 20.38
CA ALA A 90 -9.81 -12.41 18.98
C ALA A 90 -8.90 -11.68 17.98
N GLY A 91 -7.98 -12.44 17.36
CA GLY A 91 -7.07 -11.95 16.32
C GLY A 91 -5.97 -11.04 16.88
N LEU A 92 -4.77 -11.10 16.29
CA LEU A 92 -3.64 -10.21 16.64
C LEU A 92 -3.39 -9.14 15.56
N GLN A 93 -4.36 -8.94 14.66
CA GLN A 93 -4.28 -7.93 13.59
C GLN A 93 -4.15 -6.52 14.18
N ASP A 94 -5.02 -6.18 15.12
CA ASP A 94 -5.00 -4.88 15.80
C ASP A 94 -3.65 -4.63 16.47
N GLU A 95 -3.03 -5.67 17.06
CA GLU A 95 -1.71 -5.59 17.69
C GLU A 95 -0.61 -5.32 16.66
N VAL A 96 -0.65 -5.99 15.50
CA VAL A 96 0.28 -5.73 14.39
C VAL A 96 0.16 -4.27 13.93
N GLU A 97 -1.06 -3.79 13.71
CA GLU A 97 -1.32 -2.41 13.29
C GLU A 97 -0.90 -1.38 14.36
N LEU A 98 -1.21 -1.64 15.63
CA LEU A 98 -0.81 -0.77 16.75
C LEU A 98 0.71 -0.68 16.86
N LEU A 99 1.41 -1.82 16.81
CA LEU A 99 2.87 -1.85 16.88
C LEU A 99 3.48 -1.10 15.69
N HIS A 100 2.97 -1.34 14.48
CA HIS A 100 3.40 -0.60 13.29
C HIS A 100 3.19 0.92 13.45
N ALA A 101 2.00 1.34 13.89
CA ALA A 101 1.69 2.75 14.10
C ALA A 101 2.61 3.40 15.16
N ASN A 102 2.93 2.68 16.24
CA ASN A 102 3.85 3.16 17.26
C ASN A 102 5.29 3.28 16.75
N LEU A 103 5.75 2.32 15.95
CA LEU A 103 7.05 2.40 15.26
C LEU A 103 7.10 3.63 14.35
N MET A 104 6.05 3.90 13.59
CA MET A 104 5.99 5.07 12.70
C MET A 104 5.92 6.43 13.44
N LYS A 105 5.51 6.46 14.71
CA LYS A 105 5.54 7.66 15.56
C LYS A 105 6.92 7.96 16.14
N SER A 106 7.79 6.96 16.26
CA SER A 106 9.15 7.12 16.78
C SER A 106 10.12 7.57 15.67
N PRO A 107 10.81 8.71 15.78
CA PRO A 107 11.71 9.20 14.73
C PRO A 107 12.81 8.19 14.32
N GLY A 108 13.42 7.52 15.30
CA GLY A 108 14.47 6.53 15.03
C GLY A 108 13.94 5.29 14.30
N HIS A 109 12.81 4.76 14.74
CA HIS A 109 12.20 3.58 14.12
C HIS A 109 11.66 3.87 12.73
N LYS A 110 10.98 5.02 12.56
CA LYS A 110 10.52 5.53 11.27
C LYS A 110 11.68 5.71 10.29
N ALA A 111 12.84 6.21 10.75
CA ALA A 111 14.02 6.35 9.90
C ALA A 111 14.49 5.00 9.35
N ASN A 112 14.46 3.93 10.14
CA ASN A 112 14.76 2.58 9.66
C ASN A 112 13.72 2.08 8.64
N ILE A 113 12.43 2.19 8.97
CA ILE A 113 11.33 1.74 8.09
C ILE A 113 11.41 2.41 6.71
N LEU A 114 11.70 3.72 6.67
CA LEU A 114 11.73 4.50 5.44
C LEU A 114 13.12 4.56 4.77
N ASN A 115 14.13 3.88 5.32
CA ASN A 115 15.47 3.91 4.74
C ASN A 115 15.50 3.20 3.39
N GLY A 116 15.63 3.97 2.31
CA GLY A 116 15.70 3.48 0.94
C GLY A 116 16.92 2.62 0.62
N SER A 117 17.92 2.58 1.50
CA SER A 117 19.12 1.74 1.34
C SER A 117 18.88 0.28 1.73
N PHE A 118 17.84 -0.03 2.50
CA PHE A 118 17.47 -1.41 2.82
C PHE A 118 16.70 -2.06 1.66
N GLN A 119 16.93 -3.36 1.48
CA GLN A 119 16.30 -4.19 0.43
C GLN A 119 15.57 -5.41 1.00
N GLU A 120 15.93 -5.86 2.18
CA GLU A 120 15.37 -7.06 2.80
C GLU A 120 14.93 -6.77 4.23
N ILE A 121 13.96 -7.54 4.71
CA ILE A 121 13.47 -7.49 6.08
C ILE A 121 13.12 -8.89 6.60
N GLY A 122 13.40 -9.12 7.87
CA GLY A 122 12.78 -10.18 8.67
C GLY A 122 11.96 -9.56 9.79
N ILE A 123 10.83 -10.16 10.13
CA ILE A 123 9.86 -9.61 11.07
C ILE A 123 9.50 -10.71 12.06
N GLY A 124 9.99 -10.64 13.29
CA GLY A 124 9.64 -11.61 14.31
C GLY A 124 8.49 -11.11 15.16
N PHE A 125 7.28 -11.63 14.93
CA PHE A 125 6.07 -11.29 15.69
C PHE A 125 5.74 -12.40 16.69
N GLN A 126 5.86 -12.11 17.99
CA GLN A 126 5.71 -13.11 19.05
C GLN A 126 4.79 -12.58 20.15
N THR A 127 4.08 -13.49 20.83
CA THR A 127 3.28 -13.16 22.00
C THR A 127 3.74 -13.94 23.22
N GLY A 128 3.65 -13.34 24.40
CA GLY A 128 3.89 -14.02 25.65
C GLY A 128 3.76 -13.11 26.85
N GLY A 129 3.96 -13.66 28.05
CA GLY A 129 3.99 -12.88 29.28
C GLY A 129 5.20 -11.97 29.32
N TYR A 130 4.97 -10.69 29.59
CA TYR A 130 6.01 -9.69 29.80
C TYR A 130 5.61 -8.77 30.96
N GLN A 131 6.44 -8.73 31.98
CA GLN A 131 6.15 -8.11 33.26
C GLN A 131 4.82 -8.61 33.84
N THR A 132 3.81 -7.74 33.91
CA THR A 132 2.47 -8.07 34.43
C THR A 132 1.40 -8.20 33.34
N TRP A 133 1.81 -8.17 32.07
CA TRP A 133 0.92 -8.16 30.91
C TRP A 133 1.14 -9.40 30.05
N ASP A 134 0.08 -9.84 29.35
CA ASP A 134 0.27 -10.56 28.10
C ASP A 134 0.59 -9.52 27.02
N ALA A 135 1.65 -9.75 26.25
CA ALA A 135 2.19 -8.77 25.31
C ALA A 135 2.43 -9.35 23.93
N ALA A 136 2.25 -8.51 22.91
CA ALA A 136 2.76 -8.72 21.57
C ALA A 136 4.09 -7.99 21.41
N PHE A 137 5.07 -8.67 20.83
CA PHE A 137 6.40 -8.17 20.49
C PHE A 137 6.60 -8.21 18.99
N VAL A 138 7.25 -7.19 18.45
CA VAL A 138 7.77 -7.20 17.09
C VAL A 138 9.25 -6.82 17.10
N THR A 139 10.06 -7.61 16.39
CA THR A 139 11.43 -7.27 16.01
C THR A 139 11.48 -7.16 14.49
N GLN A 140 11.97 -6.04 13.95
CA GLN A 140 12.19 -5.86 12.51
C GLN A 140 13.68 -5.78 12.23
N ASN A 141 14.22 -6.77 11.53
CA ASN A 141 15.61 -6.83 11.11
C ASN A 141 15.71 -6.41 9.65
N PHE A 142 16.29 -5.24 9.38
CA PHE A 142 16.48 -4.70 8.05
C PHE A 142 17.89 -4.99 7.54
N ALA A 143 18.04 -5.27 6.25
CA ALA A 143 19.35 -5.41 5.64
C ALA A 143 19.41 -5.00 4.17
N ARG A 144 20.63 -4.74 3.72
CA ARG A 144 21.05 -4.85 2.33
C ARG A 144 22.37 -5.63 2.30
N SER A 145 22.50 -6.58 1.37
CA SER A 145 23.74 -7.32 1.13
C SER A 145 24.01 -7.39 -0.38
N GLY A 146 25.10 -6.78 -0.82
CA GLY A 146 25.50 -6.74 -2.23
C GLY A 146 24.61 -5.84 -3.09
N SER A 147 24.38 -6.27 -4.33
CA SER A 147 23.64 -5.53 -5.36
C SER A 147 22.39 -6.27 -5.85
N LYS A 148 21.94 -7.31 -5.12
CA LYS A 148 20.76 -8.07 -5.52
C LYS A 148 19.53 -7.18 -5.49
N VAL A 149 18.63 -7.43 -6.41
CA VAL A 149 17.34 -6.76 -6.49
C VAL A 149 16.27 -7.83 -6.54
N PHE A 150 15.16 -7.57 -5.87
CA PHE A 150 14.07 -8.51 -5.73
C PHE A 150 12.80 -7.99 -6.41
N LEU A 151 12.18 -8.85 -7.21
CA LEU A 151 10.74 -8.79 -7.41
C LEU A 151 10.10 -9.45 -6.19
N THR A 152 9.25 -8.72 -5.47
CA THR A 152 8.57 -9.21 -4.27
C THR A 152 7.09 -8.87 -4.32
N GLY A 153 6.27 -9.55 -3.54
CA GLY A 153 4.86 -9.22 -3.43
C GLY A 153 4.11 -10.26 -2.62
N VAL A 154 2.80 -10.10 -2.62
CA VAL A 154 1.86 -11.02 -1.99
C VAL A 154 0.83 -11.48 -3.01
N THR A 155 0.45 -12.75 -2.93
CA THR A 155 -0.69 -13.29 -3.65
C THR A 155 -1.82 -13.49 -2.66
N MET A 156 -2.96 -12.86 -2.90
CA MET A 156 -4.10 -12.88 -1.97
C MET A 156 -5.43 -13.05 -2.71
N ASP A 157 -6.41 -13.56 -2.00
CA ASP A 157 -7.83 -13.57 -2.33
C ASP A 157 -8.48 -12.44 -1.51
N ASP A 158 -8.57 -11.27 -2.14
CA ASP A 158 -9.09 -10.01 -1.58
C ASP A 158 -10.60 -10.14 -1.31
N LYS A 159 -10.95 -10.52 -0.08
CA LYS A 159 -12.30 -10.96 0.32
C LYS A 159 -13.21 -9.79 0.64
N ASP A 160 -12.67 -8.70 1.13
CA ASP A 160 -13.43 -7.49 1.47
C ASP A 160 -13.31 -6.40 0.40
N GLY A 161 -12.43 -6.59 -0.58
CA GLY A 161 -12.31 -5.74 -1.76
C GLY A 161 -11.46 -4.50 -1.52
N ASP A 162 -10.75 -4.41 -0.40
CA ASP A 162 -9.91 -3.26 -0.02
C ASP A 162 -8.52 -3.28 -0.71
N ARG A 163 -8.14 -4.45 -1.25
CA ARG A 163 -6.88 -4.71 -1.98
C ARG A 163 -5.62 -4.40 -1.23
N PHE A 164 -5.74 -4.42 0.06
CA PHE A 164 -4.66 -4.62 0.96
C PHE A 164 -4.64 -6.09 1.38
N TYR A 165 -3.58 -6.49 2.08
CA TYR A 165 -3.52 -7.85 2.58
C TYR A 165 -4.16 -7.89 3.96
N ASP A 166 -5.13 -8.77 4.13
CA ASP A 166 -5.64 -9.15 5.44
C ASP A 166 -5.25 -10.57 5.85
N ILE A 167 -5.23 -10.77 7.17
CA ILE A 167 -4.91 -12.07 7.74
C ILE A 167 -5.97 -13.09 7.30
N GLY A 168 -5.51 -14.11 6.57
CA GLY A 168 -6.38 -15.17 6.04
C GLY A 168 -6.76 -15.00 4.57
N GLU A 169 -6.21 -14.00 3.89
CA GLU A 169 -6.37 -13.80 2.44
C GLU A 169 -5.22 -14.39 1.62
N GLY A 170 -4.09 -14.69 2.25
CA GLY A 170 -2.90 -15.22 1.59
C GLY A 170 -3.18 -16.49 0.78
N LEU A 171 -2.82 -16.45 -0.50
CA LEU A 171 -2.86 -17.58 -1.42
C LEU A 171 -1.50 -18.29 -1.46
N GLY A 172 -1.34 -19.31 -0.64
CA GLY A 172 -0.13 -20.13 -0.65
C GLY A 172 -0.05 -21.11 -1.82
N SER A 173 1.15 -21.63 -2.06
CA SER A 173 1.43 -22.68 -3.07
C SER A 173 1.20 -22.27 -4.53
N LEU A 174 1.06 -20.99 -4.83
CA LEU A 174 1.08 -20.49 -6.20
C LEU A 174 2.52 -20.50 -6.72
N THR A 175 2.69 -20.93 -7.97
CA THR A 175 3.93 -20.80 -8.71
C THR A 175 4.01 -19.40 -9.32
N VAL A 176 5.07 -18.66 -8.99
CA VAL A 176 5.39 -17.37 -9.61
C VAL A 176 6.57 -17.57 -10.55
N THR A 177 6.33 -17.36 -11.84
CA THR A 177 7.33 -17.53 -12.90
C THR A 177 7.63 -16.21 -13.56
N ALA A 178 8.86 -15.71 -13.49
CA ALA A 178 9.32 -14.56 -14.26
C ALA A 178 10.13 -15.04 -15.48
N VAL A 179 9.75 -14.61 -16.68
CA VAL A 179 10.47 -14.90 -17.94
C VAL A 179 10.99 -13.59 -18.52
N SER A 180 12.31 -13.47 -18.69
CA SER A 180 12.92 -12.28 -19.28
C SER A 180 12.63 -12.18 -20.78
N ALA A 181 12.90 -11.02 -21.39
CA ALA A 181 12.85 -10.85 -22.84
C ALA A 181 13.77 -11.81 -23.63
N THR A 182 14.85 -12.30 -23.00
CA THR A 182 15.78 -13.28 -23.58
C THR A 182 15.35 -14.73 -23.35
N GLY A 183 14.24 -14.97 -22.65
CA GLY A 183 13.71 -16.30 -22.35
C GLY A 183 14.27 -16.93 -21.07
N ALA A 184 15.10 -16.24 -20.30
CA ALA A 184 15.57 -16.73 -19.00
C ALA A 184 14.41 -16.84 -18.02
N LYS A 185 14.27 -18.00 -17.36
CA LYS A 185 13.13 -18.33 -16.49
C LYS A 185 13.58 -18.41 -15.03
N TYR A 186 12.86 -17.70 -14.17
CA TYR A 186 13.02 -17.70 -12.72
C TYR A 186 11.71 -18.13 -12.08
N THR A 187 11.75 -18.95 -11.04
CA THR A 187 10.54 -19.50 -10.43
C THR A 187 10.67 -19.56 -8.92
N THR A 188 9.59 -19.21 -8.23
CA THR A 188 9.41 -19.39 -6.79
C THR A 188 7.99 -19.86 -6.50
N THR A 189 7.73 -20.23 -5.24
CA THR A 189 6.41 -20.60 -4.76
C THR A 189 6.02 -19.68 -3.62
N THR A 190 4.77 -19.22 -3.61
CA THR A 190 4.25 -18.34 -2.56
C THR A 190 4.16 -19.09 -1.23
N GLY A 191 4.52 -18.42 -0.14
CA GLY A 191 4.36 -18.98 1.20
C GLY A 191 2.90 -19.08 1.61
N SER A 192 2.59 -19.72 2.74
CA SER A 192 1.19 -19.89 3.20
C SER A 192 0.45 -18.56 3.37
N ALA A 193 1.16 -17.49 3.76
CA ALA A 193 0.61 -16.13 3.84
C ALA A 193 0.55 -15.41 2.49
N GLY A 194 0.92 -16.05 1.37
CA GLY A 194 0.89 -15.48 0.02
C GLY A 194 2.17 -14.73 -0.39
N GLY A 195 3.06 -14.42 0.55
CA GLY A 195 4.31 -13.70 0.27
C GLY A 195 5.25 -14.45 -0.65
N TYR A 196 5.96 -13.71 -1.51
CA TYR A 196 7.01 -14.25 -2.36
C TYR A 196 8.11 -13.23 -2.68
N ASN A 197 9.27 -13.74 -3.08
CA ASN A 197 10.37 -12.94 -3.62
C ASN A 197 11.20 -13.74 -4.63
N LEU A 198 11.69 -13.03 -5.66
CA LEU A 198 12.57 -13.52 -6.72
C LEU A 198 13.73 -12.56 -6.87
N ALA A 199 14.96 -13.05 -6.74
CA ALA A 199 16.14 -12.28 -7.13
C ALA A 199 16.21 -12.24 -8.66
N LEU A 200 16.19 -11.05 -9.25
CA LEU A 200 16.20 -10.84 -10.70
C LEU A 200 17.26 -9.81 -11.07
N ASP A 201 17.89 -10.02 -12.23
CA ASP A 201 18.72 -9.00 -12.86
C ASP A 201 17.84 -7.89 -13.46
N SER A 202 18.43 -6.74 -13.78
CA SER A 202 17.71 -5.67 -14.45
C SER A 202 17.18 -6.11 -15.82
N GLY A 203 15.95 -5.71 -16.13
CA GLY A 203 15.30 -6.08 -17.37
C GLY A 203 13.78 -6.11 -17.27
N THR A 204 13.14 -6.43 -18.39
CA THR A 204 11.69 -6.59 -18.46
C THR A 204 11.31 -8.07 -18.43
N TYR A 205 10.34 -8.40 -17.60
CA TYR A 205 9.88 -9.76 -17.34
C TYR A 205 8.39 -9.89 -17.59
N LYS A 206 7.97 -11.02 -18.16
CA LYS A 206 6.59 -11.52 -18.07
C LYS A 206 6.50 -12.40 -16.83
N VAL A 207 5.70 -11.99 -15.86
CA VAL A 207 5.51 -12.68 -14.59
C VAL A 207 4.16 -13.37 -14.59
N THR A 208 4.16 -14.69 -14.50
CA THR A 208 2.96 -15.52 -14.48
C THR A 208 2.76 -16.12 -13.09
N PHE A 209 1.58 -15.89 -12.52
CA PHE A 209 1.07 -16.55 -11.33
C PHE A 209 0.18 -17.71 -11.76
N SER A 210 0.40 -18.92 -11.24
CA SER A 210 -0.38 -20.11 -11.59
C SER A 210 -0.34 -21.20 -10.52
N GLY A 211 -1.22 -22.19 -10.62
CA GLY A 211 -1.30 -23.30 -9.67
C GLY A 211 -2.25 -23.00 -8.50
N GLY A 212 -2.30 -23.91 -7.51
CA GLY A 212 -3.13 -23.73 -6.30
C GLY A 212 -4.64 -23.65 -6.53
N GLY A 213 -5.15 -24.12 -7.69
CA GLY A 213 -6.55 -23.95 -8.07
C GLY A 213 -6.90 -22.55 -8.59
N TYR A 214 -5.91 -21.65 -8.71
CA TYR A 214 -6.09 -20.28 -9.19
C TYR A 214 -5.97 -20.17 -10.73
N SER A 215 -6.78 -19.30 -11.33
CA SER A 215 -6.70 -19.02 -12.77
C SER A 215 -5.45 -18.22 -13.10
N SER A 216 -4.68 -18.65 -14.09
CA SER A 216 -3.37 -18.05 -14.31
C SER A 216 -3.46 -16.58 -14.74
N VAL A 217 -2.66 -15.72 -14.08
CA VAL A 217 -2.55 -14.29 -14.37
C VAL A 217 -1.14 -14.00 -14.82
N THR A 218 -0.97 -13.27 -15.92
CA THR A 218 0.34 -12.83 -16.40
C THR A 218 0.42 -11.31 -16.43
N LYS A 219 1.46 -10.74 -15.81
CA LYS A 219 1.76 -9.32 -15.75
C LYS A 219 3.13 -9.04 -16.37
N GLN A 220 3.37 -7.82 -16.84
CA GLN A 220 4.71 -7.36 -17.21
C GLN A 220 5.28 -6.47 -16.10
N VAL A 221 6.57 -6.60 -15.84
CA VAL A 221 7.29 -5.76 -14.87
C VAL A 221 8.68 -5.43 -15.39
N SER A 222 9.15 -4.22 -15.12
CA SER A 222 10.54 -3.80 -15.38
C SER A 222 11.27 -3.70 -14.05
N VAL A 223 12.36 -4.45 -13.92
CA VAL A 223 13.25 -4.44 -12.76
C VAL A 223 14.49 -3.62 -13.10
N GLY A 224 14.81 -2.65 -12.25
CA GLY A 224 15.98 -1.77 -12.38
C GLY A 224 17.04 -2.10 -11.33
N SER A 225 17.55 -1.05 -10.67
CA SER A 225 18.50 -1.14 -9.55
C SER A 225 17.84 -1.17 -8.16
N SER A 226 16.51 -1.16 -8.11
CA SER A 226 15.71 -1.15 -6.88
C SER A 226 14.67 -2.26 -6.94
N ASN A 227 14.32 -2.79 -5.76
CA ASN A 227 13.27 -3.79 -5.63
C ASN A 227 11.96 -3.29 -6.26
N VAL A 228 11.16 -4.24 -6.74
CA VAL A 228 9.86 -3.95 -7.33
C VAL A 228 8.81 -4.80 -6.62
N LYS A 229 7.70 -4.17 -6.25
CA LYS A 229 6.55 -4.86 -5.69
C LYS A 229 5.58 -5.21 -6.81
N LEU A 230 5.14 -6.47 -6.86
CA LEU A 230 4.15 -6.94 -7.81
C LEU A 230 3.23 -7.93 -7.10
N ASP A 231 2.06 -7.47 -6.70
CA ASP A 231 1.08 -8.33 -6.08
C ASP A 231 0.25 -9.06 -7.16
N LEU A 232 -0.38 -10.19 -6.79
CA LEU A 232 -1.27 -10.90 -7.71
C LEU A 232 -2.45 -10.01 -8.12
N ILE A 233 -3.03 -9.32 -7.16
CA ILE A 233 -4.06 -8.31 -7.35
C ILE A 233 -3.34 -6.96 -7.35
N ASP A 234 -3.58 -6.15 -8.38
CA ASP A 234 -2.98 -4.81 -8.43
C ASP A 234 -3.78 -3.89 -7.49
N PRO A 235 -3.16 -3.33 -6.43
CA PRO A 235 -3.88 -2.54 -5.45
C PRO A 235 -4.55 -1.31 -6.08
N ALA A 236 -4.04 -0.80 -7.20
CA ALA A 236 -4.60 0.37 -7.88
C ALA A 236 -5.58 0.04 -9.02
N ARG A 237 -5.94 -1.23 -9.27
CA ARG A 237 -6.73 -1.59 -10.46
C ARG A 237 -7.81 -2.64 -10.22
N GLY A 238 -9.04 -2.16 -10.37
CA GLY A 238 -10.40 -2.71 -10.18
C GLY A 238 -10.70 -4.05 -10.82
N THR A 239 -11.87 -4.58 -10.53
CA THR A 239 -12.43 -5.79 -11.14
C THR A 239 -13.76 -5.46 -11.81
N SER A 240 -14.58 -6.46 -12.13
CA SER A 240 -15.96 -6.21 -12.57
C SER A 240 -16.97 -6.18 -11.41
N GLY A 241 -16.51 -6.29 -10.16
CA GLY A 241 -17.31 -6.19 -8.96
C GLY A 241 -16.91 -4.98 -8.12
N ASN A 242 -17.71 -4.68 -7.10
CA ASN A 242 -17.51 -3.51 -6.23
C ASN A 242 -16.17 -3.60 -5.48
N ASN A 243 -15.32 -2.58 -5.62
CA ASN A 243 -14.01 -2.50 -4.99
C ASN A 243 -13.88 -1.25 -4.09
N THR A 244 -13.10 -1.37 -3.02
CA THR A 244 -12.59 -0.23 -2.27
C THR A 244 -11.10 -0.11 -2.55
N ILE A 245 -10.65 1.02 -3.09
CA ILE A 245 -9.25 1.18 -3.51
C ILE A 245 -8.64 2.40 -2.86
N TYR A 246 -7.51 2.20 -2.18
CA TYR A 246 -6.73 3.27 -1.57
C TYR A 246 -5.41 3.48 -2.31
N GLY A 247 -5.19 4.71 -2.74
CA GLY A 247 -3.91 5.21 -3.21
C GLY A 247 -2.88 5.39 -2.09
N THR A 248 -1.87 6.18 -2.40
CA THR A 248 -0.68 6.44 -1.60
C THR A 248 -0.47 7.95 -1.46
N ALA A 249 0.69 8.39 -0.97
CA ALA A 249 1.01 9.82 -0.96
C ALA A 249 1.72 10.30 -2.24
N ALA A 250 1.85 9.41 -3.23
CA ALA A 250 2.44 9.68 -4.53
C ALA A 250 1.34 9.75 -5.59
N ALA A 251 1.63 10.38 -6.73
CA ALA A 251 0.71 10.39 -7.87
C ALA A 251 0.34 8.97 -8.31
N ASN A 252 -0.93 8.61 -8.17
CA ASN A 252 -1.48 7.31 -8.48
C ASN A 252 -2.33 7.33 -9.75
N THR A 253 -2.53 6.16 -10.34
CA THR A 253 -3.55 5.93 -11.37
C THR A 253 -4.40 4.76 -10.89
N ILE A 254 -5.59 5.09 -10.38
CA ILE A 254 -6.55 4.17 -9.78
C ILE A 254 -7.68 3.92 -10.77
N LYS A 255 -8.05 2.67 -10.98
CA LYS A 255 -9.16 2.28 -11.87
C LYS A 255 -10.11 1.37 -11.11
N GLY A 256 -11.41 1.62 -11.05
CA GLY A 256 -12.43 0.72 -10.49
C GLY A 256 -12.95 -0.32 -11.49
N LEU A 257 -12.94 0.03 -12.78
CA LEU A 257 -13.37 -0.78 -13.92
C LEU A 257 -14.89 -1.03 -13.95
N GLY A 258 -15.43 -1.96 -13.17
CA GLY A 258 -16.86 -2.18 -13.15
C GLY A 258 -17.34 -2.65 -11.78
N GLY A 259 -18.58 -2.34 -11.44
CA GLY A 259 -19.07 -2.43 -10.07
C GLY A 259 -19.33 -1.05 -9.51
N ASN A 260 -19.89 -0.97 -8.29
CA ASN A 260 -20.01 0.29 -7.57
C ASN A 260 -18.76 0.43 -6.69
N ASP A 261 -17.80 1.22 -7.14
CA ASP A 261 -16.47 1.32 -6.54
C ASP A 261 -16.35 2.50 -5.58
N THR A 262 -15.42 2.39 -4.62
CA THR A 262 -15.03 3.48 -3.72
C THR A 262 -13.53 3.71 -3.86
N LEU A 263 -13.14 4.85 -4.45
CA LEU A 263 -11.76 5.17 -4.81
C LEU A 263 -11.25 6.36 -3.99
N TYR A 264 -10.12 6.18 -3.31
CA TYR A 264 -9.43 7.22 -2.54
C TYR A 264 -8.02 7.46 -3.10
N GLY A 265 -7.72 8.66 -3.58
CA GLY A 265 -6.40 9.05 -4.10
C GLY A 265 -5.36 9.22 -2.99
N ARG A 266 -5.76 9.89 -1.90
CA ARG A 266 -4.96 10.33 -0.75
C ARG A 266 -4.15 11.59 -1.01
N ALA A 267 -2.84 11.48 -1.17
CA ALA A 267 -2.01 12.65 -1.37
C ALA A 267 -1.25 12.53 -2.67
N GLY A 268 -1.04 13.65 -3.34
CA GLY A 268 -0.40 13.66 -4.66
C GLY A 268 -1.40 14.02 -5.74
N ASN A 269 -0.94 14.07 -6.99
CA ASN A 269 -1.80 14.41 -8.12
C ASN A 269 -2.26 13.12 -8.79
N ASP A 270 -3.45 12.68 -8.44
CA ASP A 270 -3.96 11.37 -8.77
C ASP A 270 -4.84 11.35 -10.02
N LYS A 271 -5.00 10.17 -10.59
CA LYS A 271 -5.96 9.88 -11.65
C LYS A 271 -6.89 8.78 -11.19
N LEU A 272 -8.15 9.10 -10.91
CA LEU A 272 -9.16 8.12 -10.49
C LEU A 272 -10.16 7.92 -11.61
N TYR A 273 -10.38 6.65 -11.97
CA TYR A 273 -11.35 6.24 -12.98
C TYR A 273 -12.32 5.24 -12.33
N GLY A 274 -13.58 5.61 -12.11
CA GLY A 274 -14.62 4.74 -11.57
C GLY A 274 -14.88 3.57 -12.51
N GLY A 275 -15.50 3.85 -13.65
CA GLY A 275 -15.74 2.87 -14.70
C GLY A 275 -17.22 2.67 -14.94
N THR A 276 -17.74 1.45 -14.78
CA THR A 276 -19.18 1.19 -14.92
C THR A 276 -19.82 0.90 -13.56
N GLY A 277 -20.81 1.69 -13.15
CA GLY A 277 -21.53 1.48 -11.89
C GLY A 277 -21.78 2.81 -11.21
N ARG A 278 -22.14 2.78 -9.92
CA ARG A 278 -22.29 3.99 -9.11
C ARG A 278 -21.06 4.14 -8.24
N ASP A 279 -20.15 4.97 -8.67
CA ASP A 279 -18.82 5.06 -8.08
C ASP A 279 -18.72 6.25 -7.12
N PHE A 280 -17.92 6.09 -6.08
CA PHE A 280 -17.52 7.14 -5.16
C PHE A 280 -16.04 7.44 -5.36
N LEU A 281 -15.70 8.68 -5.74
CA LEU A 281 -14.34 9.10 -6.02
C LEU A 281 -13.95 10.25 -5.10
N ALA A 282 -12.89 10.05 -4.32
CA ALA A 282 -12.26 11.09 -3.50
C ALA A 282 -10.78 11.21 -3.90
N GLY A 283 -10.42 12.28 -4.62
CA GLY A 283 -9.00 12.59 -4.88
C GLY A 283 -8.22 12.86 -3.58
N GLU A 284 -8.92 13.46 -2.61
CA GLU A 284 -8.34 13.96 -1.35
C GLU A 284 -7.35 15.10 -1.63
N SER A 285 -6.11 15.08 -1.14
CA SER A 285 -5.22 16.24 -1.24
C SER A 285 -4.33 16.20 -2.48
N GLY A 286 -4.41 17.23 -3.33
CA GLY A 286 -3.63 17.23 -4.55
C GLY A 286 -4.21 18.15 -5.61
N ASN A 287 -3.82 17.90 -6.85
CA ASN A 287 -4.55 18.38 -8.01
C ASN A 287 -4.89 17.15 -8.86
N ASP A 288 -6.11 16.67 -8.72
CA ASP A 288 -6.52 15.35 -9.18
C ASP A 288 -7.32 15.41 -10.47
N LEU A 289 -7.30 14.28 -11.20
CA LEU A 289 -8.12 14.04 -12.37
C LEU A 289 -9.09 12.90 -12.09
N LEU A 290 -10.38 13.20 -12.07
CA LEU A 290 -11.44 12.26 -11.72
C LEU A 290 -12.34 12.00 -12.93
N SER A 291 -12.69 10.73 -13.15
CA SER A 291 -13.63 10.27 -14.17
C SER A 291 -14.54 9.24 -13.52
N GLY A 292 -15.83 9.54 -13.44
CA GLY A 292 -16.82 8.62 -12.86
C GLY A 292 -17.10 7.45 -13.81
N GLY A 293 -17.20 7.73 -15.11
CA GLY A 293 -17.54 6.78 -16.14
C GLY A 293 -19.06 6.72 -16.37
N THR A 294 -19.63 5.53 -16.41
CA THR A 294 -21.07 5.36 -16.62
C THR A 294 -21.77 4.98 -15.33
N GLY A 295 -22.87 5.67 -15.04
CA GLY A 295 -23.72 5.41 -13.90
C GLY A 295 -23.90 6.70 -13.11
N ALA A 296 -24.32 6.61 -11.85
CA ALA A 296 -24.59 7.78 -11.03
C ALA A 296 -23.49 7.92 -9.97
N ASP A 297 -22.53 8.78 -10.25
CA ASP A 297 -21.28 8.85 -9.51
C ASP A 297 -21.27 10.00 -8.50
N THR A 298 -20.48 9.84 -7.46
CA THR A 298 -20.27 10.85 -6.41
C THR A 298 -18.81 11.24 -6.34
N PHE A 299 -18.51 12.51 -6.62
CA PHE A 299 -17.19 13.10 -6.51
C PHE A 299 -17.09 13.85 -5.18
N ARG A 300 -16.28 13.34 -4.25
CA ARG A 300 -16.16 13.81 -2.87
C ARG A 300 -14.96 14.73 -2.72
N PHE A 301 -15.20 15.89 -2.13
CA PHE A 301 -14.14 16.85 -1.79
C PHE A 301 -14.28 17.26 -0.32
N THR A 302 -13.23 17.05 0.47
CA THR A 302 -13.20 17.42 1.89
C THR A 302 -11.85 17.97 2.31
N GLY A 303 -11.85 19.00 3.16
CA GLY A 303 -10.62 19.58 3.70
C GLY A 303 -9.82 20.34 2.63
N LYS A 304 -8.60 19.87 2.33
CA LYS A 304 -7.69 20.52 1.38
C LYS A 304 -7.59 19.73 0.07
N TRP A 305 -8.61 19.82 -0.76
CA TRP A 305 -8.66 19.14 -2.06
C TRP A 305 -7.88 19.82 -3.20
N GLY A 306 -7.51 21.10 -3.07
CA GLY A 306 -6.68 21.75 -4.09
C GLY A 306 -7.43 22.09 -5.39
N ALA A 307 -6.84 21.77 -6.55
CA ALA A 307 -7.35 22.17 -7.87
C ALA A 307 -7.59 20.96 -8.78
N ASP A 308 -8.81 20.42 -8.68
CA ASP A 308 -9.19 19.15 -9.29
C ASP A 308 -10.00 19.32 -10.57
N LYS A 309 -10.04 18.25 -11.36
CA LYS A 309 -10.76 18.20 -12.64
C LYS A 309 -11.64 16.95 -12.71
N ILE A 310 -12.90 17.13 -13.09
CA ILE A 310 -13.82 16.04 -13.41
C ILE A 310 -14.03 16.02 -14.93
N THR A 311 -13.71 14.90 -15.57
CA THR A 311 -13.65 14.82 -17.04
C THR A 311 -14.97 14.50 -17.73
N ASP A 312 -15.95 13.96 -17.00
CA ASP A 312 -17.16 13.33 -17.55
C ASP A 312 -18.44 13.59 -16.73
N PHE A 313 -18.46 14.68 -15.94
CA PHE A 313 -19.60 15.01 -15.08
C PHE A 313 -20.92 15.09 -15.87
N THR A 314 -21.87 14.23 -15.53
CA THR A 314 -23.19 14.12 -16.15
C THR A 314 -24.24 14.77 -15.25
N ASN A 315 -24.70 15.96 -15.64
CA ASN A 315 -25.73 16.69 -14.90
C ASN A 315 -27.02 15.86 -14.71
N GLY A 316 -27.61 15.97 -13.51
CA GLY A 316 -28.81 15.23 -13.13
C GLY A 316 -28.56 13.76 -12.77
N VAL A 317 -27.38 13.22 -13.08
CA VAL A 317 -26.97 11.84 -12.79
C VAL A 317 -25.92 11.85 -11.68
N ASP A 318 -24.83 12.59 -11.87
CA ASP A 318 -23.72 12.66 -10.93
C ASP A 318 -23.94 13.69 -9.83
N ARG A 319 -23.14 13.59 -8.77
CA ARG A 319 -23.16 14.49 -7.61
C ARG A 319 -21.76 14.92 -7.20
N ILE A 320 -21.65 16.17 -6.78
CA ILE A 320 -20.47 16.73 -6.11
C ILE A 320 -20.77 16.77 -4.61
N ASP A 321 -20.03 16.01 -3.82
CA ASP A 321 -20.22 15.93 -2.38
C ASP A 321 -19.21 16.81 -1.65
N LEU A 322 -19.73 17.90 -1.06
CA LEU A 322 -18.99 18.87 -0.25
C LEU A 322 -19.30 18.77 1.24
N ARG A 323 -20.01 17.71 1.69
CA ARG A 323 -20.34 17.52 3.10
C ARG A 323 -19.07 17.41 3.95
N GLY A 324 -19.00 18.22 5.01
CA GLY A 324 -17.86 18.26 5.93
C GLY A 324 -16.90 19.44 5.72
N ASN A 325 -17.28 20.42 4.90
CA ASN A 325 -16.51 21.65 4.67
C ASN A 325 -17.16 22.92 5.24
N ASP A 326 -18.29 22.80 5.96
CA ASP A 326 -19.09 23.95 6.42
C ASP A 326 -19.47 24.93 5.29
N LEU A 327 -19.75 24.39 4.10
CA LEU A 327 -20.15 25.15 2.91
C LEU A 327 -21.65 25.03 2.62
N SER A 328 -22.16 25.99 1.87
CA SER A 328 -23.49 25.98 1.25
C SER A 328 -23.40 26.40 -0.21
N PHE A 329 -24.44 26.13 -0.98
CA PHE A 329 -24.48 26.49 -2.41
C PHE A 329 -24.26 27.99 -2.67
N ARG A 330 -24.65 28.85 -1.73
CA ARG A 330 -24.52 30.31 -1.85
C ARG A 330 -23.08 30.80 -1.68
N GLU A 331 -22.21 29.99 -1.07
CA GLU A 331 -20.80 30.32 -0.87
C GLU A 331 -19.93 29.87 -2.05
N LEU A 332 -20.49 29.09 -2.98
CA LEU A 332 -19.78 28.65 -4.18
C LEU A 332 -19.71 29.77 -5.22
N SER A 333 -18.52 30.01 -5.76
CA SER A 333 -18.33 30.76 -7.00
C SER A 333 -18.35 29.79 -8.18
N ILE A 334 -19.40 29.83 -9.00
CA ILE A 334 -19.57 28.95 -10.17
C ILE A 334 -19.53 29.78 -11.45
N THR A 335 -18.50 29.60 -12.27
CA THR A 335 -18.24 30.43 -13.47
C THR A 335 -17.81 29.60 -14.66
N ARG A 336 -17.92 30.12 -15.89
CA ARG A 336 -17.24 29.50 -17.05
C ARG A 336 -15.75 29.77 -17.00
N GLY A 337 -14.94 28.81 -17.43
CA GLY A 337 -13.48 28.96 -17.48
C GLY A 337 -12.83 27.99 -18.47
N ASN A 338 -11.49 27.99 -18.44
CA ASN A 338 -10.60 27.12 -19.21
C ASN A 338 -9.81 26.27 -18.20
N GLY A 339 -10.46 25.27 -17.63
CA GLY A 339 -9.91 24.42 -16.56
C GLY A 339 -8.89 23.41 -17.08
N ASP A 340 -9.01 22.97 -18.33
CA ASP A 340 -8.04 22.06 -18.96
C ASP A 340 -6.87 22.77 -19.67
N SER A 341 -6.93 24.10 -19.80
CA SER A 341 -5.93 24.92 -20.49
C SER A 341 -5.82 24.67 -22.00
N ASP A 342 -6.87 24.17 -22.65
CA ASP A 342 -6.90 23.93 -24.10
C ASP A 342 -7.11 25.21 -24.94
N GLY A 343 -7.43 26.32 -24.26
CA GLY A 343 -7.65 27.64 -24.87
C GLY A 343 -9.12 27.97 -25.12
N LYS A 344 -10.04 27.07 -24.77
CA LYS A 344 -11.48 27.27 -24.85
C LYS A 344 -12.06 27.56 -23.48
N VAL A 345 -13.17 28.31 -23.48
CA VAL A 345 -13.92 28.65 -22.26
C VAL A 345 -15.22 27.84 -22.27
N ASP A 346 -15.07 26.53 -22.15
CA ASP A 346 -16.15 25.53 -22.22
C ASP A 346 -16.31 24.69 -20.96
N ASP A 347 -15.52 24.98 -19.91
CA ASP A 347 -15.61 24.32 -18.61
C ASP A 347 -16.44 25.12 -17.60
N VAL A 348 -16.93 24.43 -16.57
CA VAL A 348 -17.45 25.05 -15.34
C VAL A 348 -16.40 24.99 -14.25
N ILE A 349 -16.07 26.13 -13.67
CA ILE A 349 -15.15 26.25 -12.53
C ILE A 349 -15.97 26.56 -11.28
N VAL A 350 -15.99 25.62 -10.35
CA VAL A 350 -16.54 25.78 -9.00
C VAL A 350 -15.39 26.15 -8.07
N LYS A 351 -15.54 27.21 -7.28
CA LYS A 351 -14.53 27.64 -6.28
C LYS A 351 -15.15 27.83 -4.90
N ALA A 352 -14.43 27.39 -3.89
CA ALA A 352 -14.69 27.63 -2.47
C ALA A 352 -13.36 27.59 -1.70
N ASP A 353 -13.19 28.44 -0.69
CA ASP A 353 -12.03 28.45 0.22
C ASP A 353 -10.65 28.45 -0.44
N GLY A 354 -10.53 29.11 -1.61
CA GLY A 354 -9.28 29.16 -2.39
C GLY A 354 -8.96 27.89 -3.18
N GLN A 355 -9.88 26.94 -3.23
CA GLN A 355 -9.79 25.65 -3.91
C GLN A 355 -10.72 25.64 -5.13
N SER A 356 -10.52 24.73 -6.07
CA SER A 356 -11.32 24.69 -7.29
C SER A 356 -11.60 23.29 -7.82
N ILE A 357 -12.78 23.12 -8.40
CA ILE A 357 -13.18 21.94 -9.17
C ILE A 357 -13.54 22.41 -10.58
N ALA A 358 -12.87 21.88 -11.59
CA ALA A 358 -13.21 22.12 -12.99
C ALA A 358 -14.04 20.95 -13.54
N LEU A 359 -15.28 21.20 -13.94
CA LEU A 359 -16.12 20.25 -14.66
C LEU A 359 -15.88 20.45 -16.15
N LEU A 360 -15.14 19.53 -16.75
CA LEU A 360 -14.66 19.71 -18.12
C LEU A 360 -15.78 19.51 -19.13
N ASN A 361 -15.85 20.39 -20.13
CA ASN A 361 -16.85 20.34 -21.21
C ASN A 361 -18.32 20.36 -20.73
N VAL A 362 -18.59 20.86 -19.52
CA VAL A 362 -19.95 20.99 -18.97
C VAL A 362 -20.52 22.38 -19.25
N LYS A 363 -21.80 22.45 -19.61
CA LYS A 363 -22.49 23.73 -19.78
C LYS A 363 -22.88 24.31 -18.43
N LEU A 364 -22.44 25.54 -18.13
CA LEU A 364 -22.80 26.25 -16.88
C LEU A 364 -24.32 26.29 -16.61
N SER A 365 -25.15 26.42 -17.66
CA SER A 365 -26.61 26.47 -17.52
C SER A 365 -27.23 25.18 -16.98
N LEU A 366 -26.49 24.07 -16.95
CA LEU A 366 -26.95 22.80 -16.42
C LEU A 366 -26.66 22.65 -14.92
N ILE A 367 -25.71 23.41 -14.38
CA ILE A 367 -25.27 23.27 -13.00
C ILE A 367 -26.18 24.06 -12.05
N GLY A 368 -26.69 23.39 -11.02
CA GLY A 368 -27.54 23.97 -9.99
C GLY A 368 -27.34 23.32 -8.62
N ALA A 369 -28.06 23.82 -7.61
CA ALA A 369 -27.91 23.36 -6.22
C ALA A 369 -28.14 21.86 -6.03
N SER A 370 -28.96 21.22 -6.86
CA SER A 370 -29.23 19.78 -6.81
C SER A 370 -28.04 18.91 -7.22
N ASP A 371 -27.04 19.46 -7.90
CA ASP A 371 -25.82 18.74 -8.26
C ASP A 371 -24.85 18.61 -7.08
N PHE A 372 -25.11 19.32 -5.98
CA PHE A 372 -24.23 19.39 -4.81
C PHE A 372 -24.87 18.77 -3.57
N LEU A 373 -24.05 18.14 -2.73
CA LEU A 373 -24.40 17.71 -1.38
C LEU A 373 -23.60 18.56 -0.37
N PHE A 374 -24.27 19.10 0.66
CA PHE A 374 -23.68 19.96 1.70
C PHE A 374 -23.89 19.39 3.08
#